data_AF-A0A0S8E258-F1
#
_entry.id   AF-A0A0S8E258-F1
#
_cell.length_a   1.000
_cell.length_b   1.000
_cell.length_c   1.000
_cell.angle_alpha   90.00
_cell.angle_beta   90.00
_cell.angle_gamma   90.00
#
_symmetry.space_group_name_H-M   'P 1'
#
loop_
_entity.id
_entity.type
_entity.pdbx_description
1 polymer ?
#
loop_
_entity_poly.entity_id
_entity_poly.type
_entity_poly.pdbx_seq_one_letter_code
_entity_poly.pdbx_strand_id
1 'polypeptide(L)'
;MRHKRKSLRRENAGAVLIMSMIFVVVFSALAVCVATLSGNNVQLASNHQNLNAALVTAQSGQEVVRYLLRRVLIPSSTPPDQYFTEMITAVRNDLTTNGISGIAVATDGAIGAVTLDSTTGRSFEGQILFDANQPTIMAVSVTGHSGQASRTITTSFDIEPYEFPIFKYGLATKGPLDFPGNPTITAANEAWEADVFVESTGSAIAVQVGGNTNFDGDINIGNSAANVDFGGDVQIAGETGQAAIDNHVTIGMDSPEFPTPDVDRFLPYATGDIIDSSTDLSSGITLTNATIEAGTNPVFEGSATIQGILFIESPNVVTFSKNVALEGIIVADGDLADPNTAANRIDILGNFASQGYPVGAEFDAIARRRVLP
;
A
#
# COMPACT_ATOMS: atom_id res chain seq x y z
N MET A 1 107.16 35.24 -31.12
CA MET A 1 106.02 35.62 -30.24
C MET A 1 105.20 34.37 -29.94
N ARG A 2 105.17 33.90 -28.69
CA ARG A 2 104.41 32.69 -28.29
C ARG A 2 103.66 33.01 -27.00
N HIS A 3 102.33 33.20 -27.09
CA HIS A 3 101.49 33.58 -25.96
C HIS A 3 101.35 32.42 -24.95
N LYS A 4 101.69 32.69 -23.70
CA LYS A 4 101.55 31.79 -22.54
C LYS A 4 100.16 32.03 -21.92
N ARG A 5 99.17 31.18 -22.22
CA ARG A 5 97.84 31.21 -21.57
C ARG A 5 97.97 30.69 -20.13
N LYS A 6 97.73 31.55 -19.14
CA LYS A 6 97.64 31.19 -17.71
C LYS A 6 96.36 30.38 -17.47
N SER A 7 96.51 29.18 -16.92
CA SER A 7 95.45 28.31 -16.44
C SER A 7 94.91 28.82 -15.09
N LEU A 8 93.85 29.64 -15.13
CA LEU A 8 93.03 30.00 -13.98
C LEU A 8 91.73 29.19 -14.03
N ARG A 9 91.70 27.97 -13.46
CA ARG A 9 90.43 27.19 -13.41
C ARG A 9 90.35 26.05 -12.39
N ARG A 10 91.14 26.06 -11.30
CA ARG A 10 91.21 24.89 -10.38
C ARG A 10 90.74 25.10 -8.93
N GLU A 11 90.45 26.32 -8.49
CA GLU A 11 90.09 26.58 -7.08
C GLU A 11 88.57 26.52 -6.77
N ASN A 12 87.69 26.59 -7.77
CA ASN A 12 86.23 26.56 -7.54
C ASN A 12 85.60 25.14 -7.62
N ALA A 13 86.39 24.11 -7.96
CA ALA A 13 85.86 22.76 -8.20
C ALA A 13 85.33 22.08 -6.93
N GLY A 14 85.93 22.35 -5.77
CA GLY A 14 85.48 21.78 -4.48
C GLY A 14 84.14 22.35 -4.02
N ALA A 15 83.94 23.67 -4.16
CA ALA A 15 82.69 24.33 -3.79
C ALA A 15 81.51 23.87 -4.66
N VAL A 16 81.74 23.67 -5.97
CA VAL A 16 80.72 23.15 -6.89
C VAL A 16 80.31 21.72 -6.53
N LEU A 17 81.27 20.88 -6.12
CA LEU A 17 80.99 19.50 -5.73
C LEU A 17 80.19 19.42 -4.43
N ILE A 18 80.53 20.25 -3.43
CA ILE A 18 79.76 20.35 -2.17
C ILE A 18 78.34 20.86 -2.44
N MET A 19 78.18 21.92 -3.24
CA MET A 19 76.86 22.42 -3.62
C MET A 19 76.04 21.36 -4.36
N SER A 20 76.66 20.63 -5.29
CA SER A 20 76.01 19.54 -6.02
C SER A 20 75.55 18.42 -5.09
N MET A 21 76.38 18.01 -4.11
CA MET A 21 76.00 17.00 -3.13
C MET A 21 74.85 17.48 -2.23
N ILE A 22 74.86 18.74 -1.79
CA ILE A 22 73.76 19.32 -1.02
C ILE A 22 72.46 19.29 -1.84
N PHE A 23 72.50 19.72 -3.11
CA PHE A 23 71.33 19.67 -3.99
C PHE A 23 70.80 18.25 -4.16
N VAL A 24 71.67 17.25 -4.39
CA VAL A 24 71.25 15.85 -4.54
C VAL A 24 70.56 15.34 -3.27
N VAL A 25 71.12 15.62 -2.09
CA VAL A 25 70.53 15.19 -0.81
C VAL A 25 69.16 15.85 -0.59
N VAL A 26 69.03 17.16 -0.84
CA VAL A 26 67.77 17.89 -0.68
C VAL A 26 66.70 17.39 -1.67
N PHE A 27 67.05 17.22 -2.95
CA PHE A 27 66.11 16.70 -3.95
C PHE A 27 65.73 15.25 -3.70
N SER A 28 66.65 14.41 -3.18
CA SER A 28 66.34 13.03 -2.81
C SER A 28 65.37 13.00 -1.61
N ALA A 29 65.61 13.81 -0.59
CA ALA A 29 64.71 13.93 0.56
C ALA A 29 63.32 14.45 0.14
N LEU A 30 63.26 15.44 -0.76
CA LEU A 30 62.01 15.95 -1.32
C LEU A 30 61.28 14.87 -2.14
N ALA A 31 61.99 14.11 -2.97
CA ALA A 31 61.41 13.03 -3.76
C ALA A 31 60.80 11.93 -2.87
N VAL A 32 61.49 11.53 -1.80
CA VAL A 32 60.97 10.58 -0.81
C VAL A 32 59.73 11.15 -0.10
N CYS A 33 59.74 12.43 0.27
CA CYS A 33 58.59 13.09 0.90
C CYS A 33 57.38 13.10 -0.04
N VAL A 34 57.55 13.51 -1.31
CA VAL A 34 56.47 13.55 -2.31
C VAL A 34 55.96 12.14 -2.62
N ALA A 35 56.84 11.14 -2.71
CA ALA A 35 56.44 9.74 -2.92
C ALA A 35 55.61 9.22 -1.73
N THR A 36 56.01 9.55 -0.50
CA THR A 36 55.28 9.16 0.72
C THR A 36 53.91 9.85 0.80
N LEU A 37 53.85 11.16 0.54
CA LEU A 37 52.58 11.90 0.51
C LEU A 37 51.64 11.38 -0.59
N SER A 38 52.17 11.04 -1.76
CA SER A 38 51.38 10.44 -2.86
C SER A 38 50.86 9.05 -2.49
N GLY A 39 51.71 8.21 -1.87
CA GLY A 39 51.31 6.90 -1.39
C GLY A 39 50.19 6.97 -0.35
N ASN A 40 50.31 7.88 0.62
CA ASN A 40 49.29 8.12 1.62
C ASN A 40 47.97 8.61 1.00
N ASN A 41 48.05 9.53 0.03
CA ASN A 41 46.86 10.03 -0.68
C ASN A 41 46.16 8.95 -1.49
N VAL A 42 46.90 8.04 -2.14
CA VAL A 42 46.32 6.90 -2.87
C VAL A 42 45.63 5.93 -1.91
N GLN A 43 46.24 5.61 -0.77
CA GLN A 43 45.60 4.77 0.25
C GLN A 43 44.34 5.41 0.82
N LEU A 44 44.39 6.71 1.12
CA LEU A 44 43.23 7.46 1.60
C LEU A 44 42.11 7.47 0.55
N ALA A 45 42.43 7.73 -0.72
CA ALA A 45 41.46 7.68 -1.82
C ALA A 45 40.84 6.29 -1.97
N SER A 46 41.65 5.22 -1.89
CA SER A 46 41.17 3.84 -1.93
C SER A 46 40.25 3.52 -0.74
N ASN A 47 40.57 4.00 0.46
CA ASN A 47 39.74 3.81 1.64
C ASN A 47 38.41 4.56 1.50
N HIS A 48 38.42 5.80 1.02
CA HIS A 48 37.18 6.54 0.75
C HIS A 48 36.31 5.86 -0.30
N GLN A 49 36.92 5.35 -1.38
CA GLN A 49 36.20 4.59 -2.40
C GLN A 49 35.54 3.34 -1.81
N ASN A 50 36.28 2.56 -1.02
CA ASN A 50 35.75 1.35 -0.39
C ASN A 50 34.68 1.65 0.66
N LEU A 51 34.84 2.70 1.47
CA LEU A 51 33.82 3.13 2.44
C LEU A 51 32.54 3.61 1.76
N ASN A 52 32.66 4.38 0.67
CA ASN A 52 31.50 4.85 -0.09
C ASN A 52 30.81 3.69 -0.80
N ALA A 53 31.58 2.75 -1.37
CA ALA A 53 31.02 1.54 -1.98
C ALA A 53 30.32 0.65 -0.94
N ALA A 54 30.90 0.48 0.26
CA ALA A 54 30.25 -0.23 1.36
C ALA A 54 28.94 0.46 1.80
N LEU A 55 28.87 1.79 1.78
CA LEU A 55 27.63 2.52 2.07
C LEU A 55 26.56 2.31 0.98
N VAL A 56 26.93 2.44 -0.30
CA VAL A 56 25.99 2.26 -1.42
C VAL A 56 25.46 0.83 -1.48
N THR A 57 26.30 -0.16 -1.18
CA THR A 57 25.87 -1.57 -1.08
C THR A 57 24.91 -1.78 0.09
N ALA A 58 25.16 -1.14 1.25
CA ALA A 58 24.22 -1.16 2.38
C ALA A 58 22.87 -0.52 2.02
N GLN A 59 22.86 0.63 1.33
CA GLN A 59 21.64 1.30 0.86
C GLN A 59 20.87 0.42 -0.13
N SER A 60 21.57 -0.26 -1.04
CA SER A 60 20.94 -1.18 -1.98
C SER A 60 20.26 -2.34 -1.24
N GLY A 61 20.93 -2.92 -0.24
CA GLY A 61 20.32 -3.97 0.60
C GLY A 61 19.15 -3.44 1.42
N GLN A 62 19.21 -2.21 1.92
CA GLN A 62 18.11 -1.58 2.66
C GLN A 62 16.86 -1.41 1.77
N GLU A 63 17.00 -0.98 0.53
CA GLU A 63 15.88 -0.87 -0.41
C GLU A 63 15.28 -2.25 -0.75
N VAL A 64 16.12 -3.28 -0.89
CA VAL A 64 15.65 -4.67 -1.05
C VAL A 64 14.82 -5.11 0.15
N VAL A 65 15.32 -4.90 1.38
CA VAL A 65 14.59 -5.28 2.59
C VAL A 65 13.30 -4.48 2.73
N ARG A 66 13.34 -3.16 2.47
CA ARG A 66 12.15 -2.31 2.47
C ARG A 66 11.10 -2.81 1.47
N TYR A 67 11.52 -3.20 0.28
CA TYR A 67 10.63 -3.77 -0.73
C TYR A 67 9.97 -5.06 -0.25
N LEU A 68 10.75 -5.98 0.35
CA LEU A 68 10.22 -7.23 0.89
C LEU A 68 9.23 -6.98 2.04
N LEU A 69 9.56 -6.07 2.96
CA LEU A 69 8.72 -5.77 4.11
C LEU A 69 7.42 -5.06 3.74
N ARG A 70 7.41 -4.22 2.70
CA ARG A 70 6.19 -3.54 2.22
C ARG A 70 5.09 -4.52 1.79
N ARG A 71 5.45 -5.76 1.43
CA ARG A 71 4.52 -6.78 0.95
C ARG A 71 4.00 -7.68 2.06
N VAL A 72 4.47 -7.50 3.29
CA VAL A 72 4.05 -8.31 4.42
C VAL A 72 2.78 -7.72 5.03
N LEU A 73 1.76 -8.56 5.13
CA LEU A 73 0.55 -8.28 5.90
C LEU A 73 0.50 -9.24 7.07
N ILE A 74 0.26 -8.70 8.27
CA ILE A 74 0.07 -9.49 9.50
C ILE A 74 -1.43 -9.52 9.79
N PRO A 75 -2.07 -10.70 9.91
CA PRO A 75 -3.48 -10.78 10.27
C PRO A 75 -3.76 -10.07 11.60
N SER A 76 -4.86 -9.32 11.70
CA SER A 76 -5.23 -8.58 12.92
C SER A 76 -5.52 -9.48 14.12
N SER A 77 -5.80 -10.76 13.89
CA SER A 77 -5.95 -11.78 14.93
C SER A 77 -4.63 -12.29 15.51
N THR A 78 -3.49 -11.93 14.90
CA THR A 78 -2.16 -12.37 15.35
C THR A 78 -1.83 -11.73 16.70
N PRO A 79 -1.47 -12.51 17.73
CA PRO A 79 -0.97 -11.96 18.97
C PRO A 79 0.36 -11.22 18.77
N PRO A 80 0.63 -10.09 19.48
CA PRO A 80 1.85 -9.30 19.29
C PRO A 80 3.17 -10.07 19.46
N ASP A 81 3.20 -11.10 20.31
CA ASP A 81 4.36 -11.97 20.51
C ASP A 81 4.66 -12.88 19.30
N GLN A 82 3.70 -13.01 18.37
CA GLN A 82 3.84 -13.81 17.15
C GLN A 82 4.17 -12.98 15.91
N TYR A 83 4.12 -11.63 15.99
CA TYR A 83 4.35 -10.75 14.84
C TYR A 83 5.66 -11.02 14.10
N PHE A 84 6.75 -11.21 14.85
CA PHE A 84 8.05 -11.51 14.25
C PHE A 84 8.02 -12.82 13.43
N THR A 85 7.45 -13.88 14.01
CA THR A 85 7.39 -15.20 13.37
C THR A 85 6.52 -15.17 12.11
N GLU A 86 5.36 -14.53 12.18
CA GLU A 86 4.46 -14.37 11.04
C GLU A 86 5.10 -13.55 9.92
N MET A 87 5.73 -12.43 10.26
CA MET A 87 6.40 -11.59 9.28
C MET A 87 7.56 -12.31 8.58
N ILE A 88 8.46 -12.98 9.32
CA ILE A 88 9.55 -13.76 8.72
C ILE A 88 9.01 -14.88 7.84
N THR A 89 7.92 -15.53 8.27
CA THR A 89 7.25 -16.57 7.48
C THR A 89 6.68 -15.99 6.18
N ALA A 90 6.01 -14.84 6.24
CA ALA A 90 5.48 -14.14 5.08
C ALA A 90 6.58 -13.77 4.07
N VAL A 91 7.68 -13.16 4.51
CA VAL A 91 8.82 -12.82 3.64
C VAL A 91 9.40 -14.06 2.96
N ARG A 92 9.58 -15.15 3.70
CA ARG A 92 10.15 -16.40 3.15
C ARG A 92 9.21 -17.07 2.16
N ASN A 93 7.91 -17.06 2.45
CA ASN A 93 6.89 -17.59 1.54
C ASN A 93 6.84 -16.78 0.25
N ASP A 94 6.94 -15.45 0.34
CA ASP A 94 6.99 -14.57 -0.83
C ASP A 94 8.22 -14.83 -1.70
N LEU A 95 9.41 -14.91 -1.10
CA LEU A 95 10.65 -15.26 -1.83
C LEU A 95 10.54 -16.62 -2.53
N THR A 96 10.01 -17.63 -1.85
CA THR A 96 9.85 -18.99 -2.40
C THR A 96 8.83 -19.02 -3.53
N THR A 97 7.67 -18.38 -3.34
CA THR A 97 6.58 -18.33 -4.32
C THR A 97 7.03 -17.64 -5.62
N ASN A 98 7.86 -16.61 -5.51
CA ASN A 98 8.41 -15.89 -6.68
C ASN A 98 9.71 -16.50 -7.22
N GLY A 99 10.18 -17.64 -6.68
CA GLY A 99 11.40 -18.31 -7.14
C GLY A 99 12.69 -17.51 -6.91
N ILE A 100 12.72 -16.60 -5.92
CA ILE A 100 13.88 -15.76 -5.61
C ILE A 100 14.83 -16.53 -4.69
N SER A 101 15.92 -17.06 -5.24
CA SER A 101 16.93 -17.83 -4.49
C SER A 101 18.18 -17.03 -4.11
N GLY A 102 18.34 -15.81 -4.63
CA GLY A 102 19.52 -14.96 -4.39
C GLY A 102 19.54 -14.29 -3.01
N ILE A 103 18.44 -14.36 -2.27
CA ILE A 103 18.27 -13.77 -0.95
C ILE A 103 17.71 -14.87 -0.04
N ALA A 104 18.39 -15.14 1.06
CA ALA A 104 17.96 -16.11 2.06
C ALA A 104 17.70 -15.40 3.39
N VAL A 105 16.50 -15.56 3.94
CA VAL A 105 16.11 -15.04 5.25
C VAL A 105 15.94 -16.24 6.19
N ALA A 106 16.69 -16.25 7.29
CA ALA A 106 16.63 -17.27 8.32
C ALA A 106 15.46 -17.02 9.29
N THR A 107 15.14 -18.03 10.11
CA THR A 107 14.03 -17.95 11.09
C THR A 107 14.25 -16.92 12.18
N ASP A 108 15.50 -16.56 12.46
CA ASP A 108 15.91 -15.53 13.41
C ASP A 108 16.00 -14.14 12.75
N GLY A 109 15.53 -13.98 11.51
CA GLY A 109 15.55 -12.72 10.78
C GLY A 109 16.90 -12.34 10.19
N ALA A 110 17.93 -13.20 10.30
CA ALA A 110 19.20 -12.97 9.62
C ALA A 110 19.04 -13.13 8.10
N ILE A 111 19.58 -12.17 7.36
CA ILE A 111 19.64 -12.18 5.90
C ILE A 111 21.06 -12.57 5.51
N GLY A 112 21.20 -13.71 4.84
CA GLY A 112 22.49 -14.20 4.37
C GLY A 112 23.15 -13.24 3.38
N ALA A 113 24.47 -13.35 3.23
CA ALA A 113 25.23 -12.47 2.34
C ALA A 113 24.74 -12.58 0.89
N VAL A 114 24.27 -11.45 0.35
CA VAL A 114 23.83 -11.29 -1.04
C VAL A 114 24.96 -10.63 -1.82
N THR A 115 25.50 -11.35 -2.81
CA THR A 115 26.59 -10.83 -3.66
C THR A 115 26.04 -9.96 -4.77
N LEU A 116 26.48 -8.71 -4.84
CA LEU A 116 26.14 -7.77 -5.90
C LEU A 116 27.17 -7.78 -7.03
N ASP A 117 28.45 -7.89 -6.68
CA ASP A 117 29.56 -8.03 -7.63
C ASP A 117 30.68 -8.87 -7.01
N SER A 118 30.84 -10.08 -7.53
CA SER A 118 31.88 -11.03 -7.08
C SER A 118 33.29 -10.57 -7.43
N THR A 119 33.46 -9.72 -8.45
CA THR A 119 34.77 -9.25 -8.92
C THR A 119 35.34 -8.20 -7.97
N THR A 120 34.48 -7.31 -7.46
CA THR A 120 34.88 -6.25 -6.52
C THR A 120 34.62 -6.62 -5.07
N GLY A 121 34.08 -7.81 -4.81
CA GLY A 121 33.77 -8.29 -3.46
C GLY A 121 32.69 -7.45 -2.78
N ARG A 122 31.69 -6.99 -3.56
CA ARG A 122 30.58 -6.19 -3.06
C ARG A 122 29.41 -7.09 -2.73
N SER A 123 28.96 -6.99 -1.48
CA SER A 123 27.83 -7.75 -0.96
C SER A 123 27.12 -6.96 0.12
N PHE A 124 25.93 -7.40 0.51
CA PHE A 124 25.30 -6.97 1.74
C PHE A 124 24.77 -8.17 2.51
N GLU A 125 24.65 -8.02 3.82
CA GLU A 125 23.94 -8.92 4.72
C GLU A 125 23.03 -8.09 5.61
N GLY A 126 22.09 -8.72 6.31
CA GLY A 126 21.15 -7.98 7.13
C GLY A 126 20.61 -8.76 8.31
N GLN A 127 19.88 -8.05 9.16
CA GLN A 127 19.24 -8.59 10.34
C GLN A 127 17.95 -7.82 10.58
N ILE A 128 16.85 -8.57 10.74
CA ILE A 128 15.55 -8.06 11.13
C ILE A 128 15.31 -8.46 12.58
N LEU A 129 14.96 -7.51 13.44
CA LEU A 129 14.68 -7.72 14.86
C LEU A 129 13.48 -6.91 15.29
N PHE A 130 12.73 -7.42 16.25
CA PHE A 130 11.68 -6.66 16.94
C PHE A 130 12.23 -6.15 18.26
N ASP A 131 11.79 -4.97 18.67
CA ASP A 131 12.05 -4.52 20.04
C ASP A 131 11.26 -5.41 21.00
N ALA A 132 11.98 -6.10 21.90
CA ALA A 132 11.37 -6.99 22.89
C ALA A 132 10.38 -6.27 23.83
N ASN A 133 10.49 -4.95 23.97
CA ASN A 133 9.61 -4.13 24.80
C ASN A 133 8.51 -3.43 23.98
N GLN A 134 8.66 -3.37 22.65
CA GLN A 134 7.73 -2.70 21.73
C GLN A 134 7.58 -3.56 20.46
N PRO A 135 6.69 -4.56 20.47
CA PRO A 135 6.55 -5.50 19.35
C PRO A 135 5.97 -4.85 18.08
N THR A 136 5.58 -3.58 18.13
CA THR A 136 5.18 -2.79 16.95
C THR A 136 6.36 -2.10 16.30
N ILE A 137 7.54 -2.06 16.93
CA ILE A 137 8.76 -1.46 16.37
C ILE A 137 9.68 -2.58 15.90
N MET A 138 9.95 -2.57 14.60
CA MET A 138 10.90 -3.45 13.95
C MET A 138 12.17 -2.67 13.58
N ALA A 139 13.33 -3.15 14.01
CA ALA A 139 14.62 -2.67 13.58
C ALA A 139 15.20 -3.57 12.47
N VAL A 140 15.61 -2.94 11.37
CA VAL A 140 16.29 -3.58 10.26
C VAL A 140 17.69 -3.01 10.16
N SER A 141 18.70 -3.85 10.31
CA SER A 141 20.10 -3.50 10.08
C SER A 141 20.60 -4.16 8.81
N VAL A 142 21.20 -3.39 7.91
CA VAL A 142 21.83 -3.89 6.68
C VAL A 142 23.29 -3.46 6.66
N THR A 143 24.19 -4.42 6.54
CA THR A 143 25.64 -4.20 6.45
C THR A 143 26.10 -4.44 5.01
N GLY A 144 26.59 -3.39 4.36
CA GLY A 144 27.22 -3.46 3.05
C GLY A 144 28.74 -3.63 3.16
N HIS A 145 29.31 -4.39 2.24
CA HIS A 145 30.73 -4.71 2.18
C HIS A 145 31.35 -4.29 0.85
N SER A 146 32.58 -3.78 0.88
CA SER A 146 33.41 -3.55 -0.31
C SER A 146 34.88 -3.77 0.04
N GLY A 147 35.41 -4.93 -0.32
CA GLY A 147 36.75 -5.35 0.10
C GLY A 147 36.83 -5.53 1.61
N GLN A 148 37.68 -4.75 2.29
CA GLN A 148 37.83 -4.78 3.75
C GLN A 148 36.97 -3.73 4.49
N ALA A 149 36.24 -2.88 3.75
CA ALA A 149 35.37 -1.88 4.35
C ALA A 149 33.96 -2.41 4.51
N SER A 150 33.32 -2.09 5.64
CA SER A 150 31.89 -2.31 5.87
C SER A 150 31.20 -1.07 6.41
N ARG A 151 29.91 -0.93 6.11
CA ARG A 151 29.02 0.09 6.66
C ARG A 151 27.67 -0.51 6.95
N THR A 152 27.11 -0.19 8.10
CA THR A 152 25.79 -0.66 8.52
C THR A 152 24.82 0.52 8.54
N ILE A 153 23.63 0.31 7.98
CA ILE A 153 22.49 1.21 8.11
C ILE A 153 21.42 0.50 8.93
N THR A 154 20.87 1.19 9.91
CA THR A 154 19.74 0.69 10.70
C THR A 154 18.54 1.58 10.48
N THR A 155 17.38 0.99 10.24
CA THR A 155 16.09 1.69 10.09
C THR A 155 15.08 1.04 11.01
N SER A 156 14.25 1.85 11.65
CA SER A 156 13.10 1.38 12.42
C SER A 156 11.83 1.54 11.58
N PHE A 157 10.96 0.54 11.66
CA PHE A 157 9.64 0.52 11.03
C PHE A 157 8.59 0.36 12.13
N ASP A 158 7.53 1.14 12.04
CA ASP A 158 6.35 1.00 12.89
C ASP A 158 5.32 0.12 12.17
N ILE A 159 4.77 -0.84 12.90
CA ILE A 159 3.66 -1.68 12.46
C ILE A 159 2.37 -1.00 12.89
N GLU A 160 1.62 -0.52 11.91
CA GLU A 160 0.32 0.10 12.11
C GLU A 160 -0.79 -0.81 11.59
N PRO A 161 -2.02 -0.72 12.13
CA PRO A 161 -3.18 -1.37 11.55
C PRO A 161 -3.32 -1.00 10.07
N TYR A 162 -3.40 -2.00 9.21
CA TYR A 162 -3.64 -1.77 7.79
C TYR A 162 -5.12 -1.43 7.58
N GLU A 163 -5.39 -0.18 7.25
CA GLU A 163 -6.71 0.26 6.80
C GLU A 163 -6.76 0.18 5.28
N PHE A 164 -7.72 -0.58 4.74
CA PHE A 164 -7.92 -0.64 3.30
C PHE A 164 -8.26 0.77 2.79
N PRO A 165 -7.49 1.33 1.84
CA PRO A 165 -7.72 2.70 1.35
C PRO A 165 -9.11 2.91 0.77
N ILE A 166 -9.79 1.83 0.35
CA ILE A 166 -11.15 1.87 -0.16
C ILE A 166 -12.17 2.39 0.87
N PHE A 167 -11.91 2.29 2.17
CA PHE A 167 -12.79 2.82 3.21
C PHE A 167 -12.71 4.34 3.38
N LYS A 168 -11.86 5.02 2.60
CA LYS A 168 -11.82 6.48 2.50
C LYS A 168 -12.80 7.04 1.46
N TYR A 169 -13.64 6.20 0.88
CA TYR A 169 -14.70 6.58 -0.05
C TYR A 169 -16.07 6.35 0.58
N GLY A 170 -17.01 7.25 0.31
CA GLY A 170 -18.42 7.07 0.68
C GLY A 170 -19.09 5.93 -0.06
N LEU A 171 -18.68 5.70 -1.31
CA LEU A 171 -19.14 4.61 -2.14
C LEU A 171 -17.98 4.00 -2.92
N ALA A 172 -17.88 2.68 -2.90
CA ALA A 172 -16.82 1.94 -3.57
C ALA A 172 -17.36 0.68 -4.25
N THR A 173 -17.08 0.52 -5.54
CA THR A 173 -17.54 -0.65 -6.31
C THR A 173 -16.50 -1.16 -7.28
N LYS A 174 -16.47 -2.49 -7.49
CA LYS A 174 -15.68 -3.13 -8.56
C LYS A 174 -16.36 -3.06 -9.92
N GLY A 175 -17.69 -3.10 -9.94
CA GLY A 175 -18.51 -3.00 -11.17
C GLY A 175 -18.85 -1.55 -11.53
N PRO A 176 -19.40 -1.31 -12.73
CA PRO A 176 -19.92 0.00 -13.10
C PRO A 176 -21.10 0.40 -12.20
N LEU A 177 -21.32 1.70 -12.11
CA LEU A 177 -22.40 2.32 -11.35
C LEU A 177 -23.44 2.87 -12.32
N ASP A 178 -24.70 2.46 -12.18
CA ASP A 178 -25.82 2.95 -12.99
C ASP A 178 -26.92 3.50 -12.09
N PHE A 179 -27.17 4.80 -12.22
CA PHE A 179 -28.25 5.51 -11.56
C PHE A 179 -29.29 5.96 -12.59
N PRO A 180 -30.38 5.21 -12.82
CA PRO A 180 -31.36 5.57 -13.85
C PRO A 180 -32.14 6.86 -13.54
N GLY A 181 -32.13 7.32 -12.29
CA GLY A 181 -32.88 8.47 -11.79
C GLY A 181 -32.01 9.68 -11.45
N ASN A 182 -32.37 10.38 -10.36
CA ASN A 182 -31.68 11.58 -9.88
C ASN A 182 -30.94 11.27 -8.55
N PRO A 183 -29.73 10.70 -8.59
CA PRO A 183 -29.02 10.30 -7.39
C PRO A 183 -28.47 11.52 -6.63
N THR A 184 -28.48 11.42 -5.31
CA THR A 184 -27.89 12.40 -4.40
C THR A 184 -26.97 11.67 -3.42
N ILE A 185 -25.71 12.09 -3.31
CA ILE A 185 -24.73 11.60 -2.35
C ILE A 185 -24.20 12.81 -1.59
N THR A 186 -24.50 12.87 -0.29
CA THR A 186 -24.10 14.00 0.56
C THR A 186 -23.11 13.57 1.63
N ALA A 187 -22.12 14.42 1.88
CA ALA A 187 -21.22 14.26 3.01
C ALA A 187 -21.93 14.65 4.31
N ALA A 188 -21.61 13.98 5.42
CA ALA A 188 -22.15 14.35 6.73
C ALA A 188 -21.30 15.44 7.40
N ASN A 189 -19.98 15.32 7.31
CA ASN A 189 -19.00 16.18 7.97
C ASN A 189 -17.92 16.67 7.00
N GLU A 190 -17.37 15.77 6.20
CA GLU A 190 -16.20 16.03 5.35
C GLU A 190 -16.48 15.53 3.93
N ALA A 191 -16.06 16.29 2.91
CA ALA A 191 -16.38 15.97 1.51
C ALA A 191 -15.97 14.56 1.07
N TRP A 192 -14.86 14.04 1.61
CA TRP A 192 -14.36 12.70 1.29
C TRP A 192 -15.34 11.58 1.68
N GLU A 193 -16.24 11.83 2.64
CA GLU A 193 -17.31 10.89 3.02
C GLU A 193 -18.31 10.66 1.88
N ALA A 194 -18.33 11.51 0.86
CA ALA A 194 -19.15 11.42 -0.34
C ALA A 194 -18.35 11.04 -1.59
N ASP A 195 -17.03 10.79 -1.47
CA ASP A 195 -16.22 10.39 -2.61
C ASP A 195 -16.66 9.01 -3.12
N VAL A 196 -16.62 8.84 -4.44
CA VAL A 196 -17.03 7.62 -5.13
C VAL A 196 -15.83 7.00 -5.82
N PHE A 197 -15.55 5.73 -5.55
CA PHE A 197 -14.58 4.93 -6.29
C PHE A 197 -15.26 3.85 -7.14
N VAL A 198 -14.92 3.77 -8.42
CA VAL A 198 -15.44 2.79 -9.36
C VAL A 198 -14.31 2.12 -10.14
N GLU A 199 -14.06 0.83 -9.90
CA GLU A 199 -12.99 0.11 -10.60
C GLU A 199 -13.34 -0.12 -12.08
N SER A 200 -14.47 -0.76 -12.36
CA SER A 200 -15.10 -0.91 -13.69
C SER A 200 -14.18 -1.41 -14.82
N THR A 201 -13.32 -2.39 -14.53
CA THR A 201 -12.31 -2.91 -15.48
C THR A 201 -12.88 -3.47 -16.79
N GLY A 202 -14.16 -3.88 -16.81
CA GLY A 202 -14.82 -4.48 -17.97
C GLY A 202 -15.87 -3.62 -18.68
N SER A 203 -16.10 -2.38 -18.25
CA SER A 203 -17.14 -1.52 -18.83
C SER A 203 -16.55 -0.26 -19.46
N ALA A 204 -17.08 0.13 -20.62
CA ALA A 204 -16.75 1.39 -21.29
C ALA A 204 -17.37 2.61 -20.62
N ILE A 205 -18.45 2.42 -19.85
CA ILE A 205 -19.09 3.45 -19.02
C ILE A 205 -18.96 2.99 -17.57
N ALA A 206 -18.18 3.70 -16.78
CA ALA A 206 -17.95 3.40 -15.37
C ALA A 206 -19.06 3.97 -14.49
N VAL A 207 -19.52 5.18 -14.80
CA VAL A 207 -20.65 5.82 -14.09
C VAL A 207 -21.66 6.30 -15.12
N GLN A 208 -22.90 5.86 -14.96
CA GLN A 208 -24.04 6.32 -15.73
C GLN A 208 -25.07 6.95 -14.80
N VAL A 209 -25.57 8.13 -15.16
CA VAL A 209 -26.70 8.76 -14.50
C VAL A 209 -27.73 9.20 -15.53
N GLY A 210 -28.95 8.68 -15.46
CA GLY A 210 -30.02 9.00 -16.39
C GLY A 210 -30.64 10.38 -16.17
N GLY A 211 -30.66 10.88 -14.93
CA GLY A 211 -31.25 12.15 -14.54
C GLY A 211 -30.24 13.18 -14.04
N ASN A 212 -30.71 14.09 -13.19
CA ASN A 212 -29.90 15.11 -12.54
C ASN A 212 -29.08 14.51 -11.40
N THR A 213 -27.82 14.91 -11.28
CA THR A 213 -26.87 14.39 -10.30
C THR A 213 -26.50 15.46 -9.28
N ASN A 214 -26.45 15.09 -7.99
CA ASN A 214 -25.89 15.95 -6.94
C ASN A 214 -24.98 15.16 -6.01
N PHE A 215 -23.67 15.24 -6.21
CA PHE A 215 -22.66 14.58 -5.38
C PHE A 215 -21.80 15.64 -4.66
N ASP A 216 -21.64 15.50 -3.35
CA ASP A 216 -20.81 16.42 -2.56
C ASP A 216 -19.31 16.11 -2.67
N GLY A 217 -18.94 14.88 -3.05
CA GLY A 217 -17.55 14.41 -3.21
C GLY A 217 -17.12 14.20 -4.66
N ASP A 218 -15.89 13.72 -4.83
CA ASP A 218 -15.27 13.46 -6.14
C ASP A 218 -15.56 12.04 -6.66
N ILE A 219 -15.47 11.85 -7.97
CA ILE A 219 -15.59 10.53 -8.62
C ILE A 219 -14.21 10.07 -9.12
N ASN A 220 -13.77 8.92 -8.66
CA ASN A 220 -12.49 8.31 -9.03
C ASN A 220 -12.72 6.97 -9.73
N ILE A 221 -12.14 6.81 -10.92
CA ILE A 221 -12.36 5.65 -11.78
C ILE A 221 -11.03 4.93 -12.02
N GLY A 222 -11.00 3.64 -11.72
CA GLY A 222 -9.81 2.79 -11.90
C GLY A 222 -9.52 2.47 -13.37
N ASN A 223 -10.56 2.17 -14.15
CA ASN A 223 -10.42 1.85 -15.57
C ASN A 223 -10.08 3.08 -16.40
N SER A 224 -8.84 3.16 -16.89
CA SER A 224 -8.33 4.25 -17.73
C SER A 224 -8.99 4.37 -19.11
N ALA A 225 -9.71 3.34 -19.55
CA ALA A 225 -10.44 3.33 -20.82
C ALA A 225 -11.95 3.60 -20.67
N ALA A 226 -12.44 3.75 -19.44
CA ALA A 226 -13.85 4.03 -19.19
C ALA A 226 -14.18 5.52 -19.32
N ASN A 227 -15.47 5.82 -19.46
CA ASN A 227 -16.05 7.16 -19.45
C ASN A 227 -17.15 7.27 -18.39
N VAL A 228 -17.64 8.50 -18.19
CA VAL A 228 -18.86 8.81 -17.46
C VAL A 228 -19.94 9.29 -18.42
N ASP A 229 -21.20 8.98 -18.14
CA ASP A 229 -22.36 9.40 -18.92
C ASP A 229 -23.43 10.02 -18.01
N PHE A 230 -23.72 11.31 -18.21
CA PHE A 230 -24.70 12.05 -17.44
C PHE A 230 -25.79 12.58 -18.37
N GLY A 231 -27.03 12.11 -18.18
CA GLY A 231 -28.19 12.46 -19.00
C GLY A 231 -28.88 13.77 -18.62
N GLY A 232 -28.68 14.26 -17.39
CA GLY A 232 -29.28 15.49 -16.86
C GLY A 232 -28.26 16.52 -16.38
N ASP A 233 -28.72 17.46 -15.55
CA ASP A 233 -27.86 18.47 -14.93
C ASP A 233 -26.87 17.80 -13.95
N VAL A 234 -25.60 18.18 -14.02
CA VAL A 234 -24.54 17.61 -13.18
C VAL A 234 -24.10 18.63 -12.15
N GLN A 235 -24.11 18.23 -10.87
CA GLN A 235 -23.44 18.92 -9.78
C GLN A 235 -22.51 17.94 -9.04
N ILE A 236 -21.22 18.27 -8.96
CA ILE A 236 -20.20 17.48 -8.27
C ILE A 236 -19.32 18.44 -7.46
N ALA A 237 -19.15 18.18 -6.17
CA ALA A 237 -18.39 19.00 -5.23
C ALA A 237 -18.74 20.50 -5.25
N GLY A 238 -20.00 20.82 -5.53
CA GLY A 238 -20.53 22.19 -5.63
C GLY A 238 -20.29 22.90 -6.96
N GLU A 239 -19.55 22.30 -7.90
CA GLU A 239 -19.46 22.78 -9.29
C GLU A 239 -20.58 22.20 -10.15
N THR A 240 -20.90 22.85 -11.27
CA THR A 240 -21.99 22.41 -12.17
C THR A 240 -21.56 22.27 -13.62
N GLY A 241 -22.24 21.40 -14.37
CA GLY A 241 -22.03 21.19 -15.80
C GLY A 241 -20.67 20.57 -16.12
N GLN A 242 -20.06 20.96 -17.24
CA GLN A 242 -18.80 20.36 -17.69
C GLN A 242 -17.63 20.63 -16.74
N ALA A 243 -17.60 21.78 -16.06
CA ALA A 243 -16.56 22.09 -15.08
C ALA A 243 -16.55 21.07 -13.93
N ALA A 244 -17.73 20.65 -13.46
CA ALA A 244 -17.87 19.61 -12.46
C ALA A 244 -17.21 18.30 -12.91
N ILE A 245 -17.40 17.91 -14.17
CA ILE A 245 -16.81 16.70 -14.74
C ILE A 245 -15.29 16.85 -14.87
N ASP A 246 -14.82 17.94 -15.47
CA ASP A 246 -13.41 18.15 -15.78
C ASP A 246 -12.53 18.26 -14.51
N ASN A 247 -13.09 18.79 -13.42
CA ASN A 247 -12.36 19.04 -12.18
C ASN A 247 -12.53 17.93 -11.13
N HIS A 248 -13.67 17.23 -11.11
CA HIS A 248 -14.03 16.29 -10.03
C HIS A 248 -14.23 14.84 -10.48
N VAL A 249 -14.00 14.53 -11.76
CA VAL A 249 -13.96 13.15 -12.26
C VAL A 249 -12.53 12.80 -12.68
N THR A 250 -11.90 11.89 -11.92
CA THR A 250 -10.55 11.40 -12.23
C THR A 250 -10.63 10.00 -12.83
N ILE A 251 -10.11 9.82 -14.04
CA ILE A 251 -10.10 8.54 -14.77
C ILE A 251 -8.69 7.97 -14.81
N GLY A 252 -8.56 6.65 -14.62
CA GLY A 252 -7.28 5.93 -14.63
C GLY A 252 -6.50 6.05 -13.32
N MET A 253 -7.20 6.20 -12.20
CA MET A 253 -6.59 6.16 -10.87
C MET A 253 -6.12 4.73 -10.56
N ASP A 254 -5.04 4.59 -9.80
CA ASP A 254 -4.63 3.28 -9.29
C ASP A 254 -5.74 2.67 -8.43
N SER A 255 -6.14 1.43 -8.73
CA SER A 255 -7.19 0.76 -7.96
C SER A 255 -6.69 0.48 -6.54
N PRO A 256 -7.35 1.02 -5.49
CA PRO A 256 -7.06 0.63 -4.13
C PRO A 256 -7.47 -0.83 -3.93
N GLU A 257 -6.91 -1.44 -2.90
CA GLU A 257 -7.25 -2.81 -2.53
C GLU A 257 -8.65 -2.87 -1.92
N PHE A 258 -9.46 -3.82 -2.40
CA PHE A 258 -10.73 -4.18 -1.77
C PHE A 258 -10.50 -5.33 -0.78
N PRO A 259 -11.04 -5.24 0.45
CA PRO A 259 -11.02 -6.37 1.36
C PRO A 259 -11.83 -7.54 0.77
N THR A 260 -11.47 -8.76 1.16
CA THR A 260 -12.33 -9.92 0.93
C THR A 260 -13.40 -9.94 2.03
N PRO A 261 -14.70 -9.87 1.68
CA PRO A 261 -15.79 -9.97 2.66
C PRO A 261 -15.71 -11.25 3.48
N ASP A 262 -15.74 -11.12 4.82
CA ASP A 262 -15.90 -12.22 5.77
C ASP A 262 -17.36 -12.29 6.22
N VAL A 263 -18.17 -13.00 5.46
CA VAL A 263 -19.62 -13.14 5.67
C VAL A 263 -19.95 -13.95 6.93
N ASP A 264 -19.15 -14.97 7.26
CA ASP A 264 -19.37 -15.85 8.41
C ASP A 264 -19.35 -15.08 9.74
N ARG A 265 -18.51 -14.04 9.82
CA ARG A 265 -18.43 -13.16 11.00
C ARG A 265 -19.74 -12.44 11.31
N PHE A 266 -20.61 -12.27 10.32
CA PHE A 266 -21.86 -11.54 10.45
C PHE A 266 -23.07 -12.44 10.77
N LEU A 267 -22.99 -13.74 10.45
CA LEU A 267 -24.06 -14.70 10.67
C LEU A 267 -24.59 -14.75 12.12
N PRO A 268 -23.75 -14.71 13.19
CA PRO A 268 -24.25 -14.74 14.57
C PRO A 268 -25.11 -13.53 14.97
N TYR A 269 -25.12 -12.47 14.17
CA TYR A 269 -25.91 -11.27 14.43
C TYR A 269 -27.29 -11.30 13.80
N ALA A 270 -27.55 -12.20 12.86
CA ALA A 270 -28.85 -12.35 12.20
C ALA A 270 -29.82 -13.16 13.09
N THR A 271 -30.12 -12.63 14.27
CA THR A 271 -30.88 -13.31 15.34
C THR A 271 -32.40 -13.11 15.27
N GLY A 272 -32.88 -12.31 14.31
CA GLY A 272 -34.27 -11.91 14.16
C GLY A 272 -35.08 -12.86 13.29
N ASP A 273 -36.06 -12.29 12.58
CA ASP A 273 -37.00 -13.05 11.76
C ASP A 273 -36.29 -13.71 10.55
N ILE A 274 -36.78 -14.90 10.19
CA ILE A 274 -36.37 -15.62 8.99
C ILE A 274 -37.45 -15.41 7.92
N ILE A 275 -37.06 -14.80 6.81
CA ILE A 275 -37.90 -14.57 5.64
C ILE A 275 -37.79 -15.81 4.75
N ASP A 276 -38.89 -16.54 4.70
CA ASP A 276 -39.06 -17.75 3.91
C ASP A 276 -40.21 -17.60 2.89
N SER A 277 -40.48 -18.66 2.13
CA SER A 277 -41.57 -18.68 1.14
C SER A 277 -42.98 -18.48 1.69
N SER A 278 -43.16 -18.54 3.02
CA SER A 278 -44.46 -18.37 3.69
C SER A 278 -44.67 -16.98 4.27
N THR A 279 -43.62 -16.15 4.28
CA THR A 279 -43.64 -14.82 4.87
C THR A 279 -44.45 -13.86 3.99
N ASP A 280 -45.41 -13.15 4.59
CA ASP A 280 -46.21 -12.13 3.88
C ASP A 280 -45.44 -10.81 3.75
N LEU A 281 -45.10 -10.45 2.52
CA LEU A 281 -44.33 -9.25 2.16
C LEU A 281 -45.17 -8.23 1.38
N SER A 282 -46.50 -8.38 1.39
CA SER A 282 -47.44 -7.51 0.65
C SER A 282 -47.60 -6.11 1.30
N SER A 283 -47.40 -6.02 2.61
CA SER A 283 -47.43 -4.76 3.37
C SER A 283 -46.03 -4.26 3.73
N GLY A 284 -45.93 -3.02 4.21
CA GLY A 284 -44.65 -2.50 4.72
C GLY A 284 -44.15 -3.29 5.92
N ILE A 285 -42.83 -3.51 6.01
CA ILE A 285 -42.20 -4.37 7.01
C ILE A 285 -40.96 -3.72 7.62
N THR A 286 -40.71 -4.01 8.89
CA THR A 286 -39.43 -3.72 9.55
C THR A 286 -38.69 -5.04 9.77
N LEU A 287 -37.47 -5.13 9.25
CA LEU A 287 -36.59 -6.28 9.36
C LEU A 287 -35.51 -5.96 10.39
N THR A 288 -35.56 -6.58 11.57
CA THR A 288 -34.58 -6.37 12.64
C THR A 288 -33.67 -7.58 12.74
N ASN A 289 -32.38 -7.44 12.40
CA ASN A 289 -31.41 -8.53 12.43
C ASN A 289 -31.89 -9.81 11.70
N ALA A 290 -32.53 -9.64 10.55
CA ALA A 290 -33.26 -10.69 9.85
C ALA A 290 -32.38 -11.51 8.88
N THR A 291 -32.86 -12.70 8.51
CA THR A 291 -32.26 -13.57 7.50
C THR A 291 -33.24 -13.85 6.36
N ILE A 292 -32.80 -13.82 5.11
CA ILE A 292 -33.55 -14.34 3.96
C ILE A 292 -32.99 -15.72 3.61
N GLU A 293 -33.85 -16.75 3.72
CA GLU A 293 -33.45 -18.14 3.45
C GLU A 293 -33.18 -18.36 1.95
N ALA A 294 -32.20 -19.21 1.64
CA ALA A 294 -31.80 -19.53 0.29
C ALA A 294 -32.99 -19.96 -0.60
N GLY A 295 -33.05 -19.41 -1.82
CA GLY A 295 -34.04 -19.77 -2.84
C GLY A 295 -35.44 -19.16 -2.64
N THR A 296 -35.65 -18.34 -1.62
CA THR A 296 -36.94 -17.69 -1.34
C THR A 296 -37.37 -16.72 -2.44
N ASN A 297 -36.41 -15.99 -3.03
CA ASN A 297 -36.60 -14.94 -4.03
C ASN A 297 -37.70 -13.92 -3.65
N PRO A 298 -37.61 -13.30 -2.45
CA PRO A 298 -38.69 -12.48 -1.92
C PRO A 298 -38.92 -11.20 -2.74
N VAL A 299 -40.18 -10.83 -2.89
CA VAL A 299 -40.61 -9.54 -3.43
C VAL A 299 -41.33 -8.76 -2.34
N PHE A 300 -40.69 -7.69 -1.85
CA PHE A 300 -41.27 -6.75 -0.91
C PHE A 300 -42.12 -5.75 -1.68
N GLU A 301 -43.46 -5.89 -1.59
CA GLU A 301 -44.40 -5.01 -2.30
C GLU A 301 -44.65 -3.70 -1.54
N GLY A 302 -44.47 -3.71 -0.21
CA GLY A 302 -44.49 -2.55 0.66
C GLY A 302 -43.10 -1.91 0.87
N SER A 303 -43.05 -0.79 1.58
CA SER A 303 -41.77 -0.20 2.01
C SER A 303 -41.10 -1.08 3.07
N ALA A 304 -39.77 -1.21 3.01
CA ALA A 304 -38.99 -1.98 3.96
C ALA A 304 -38.07 -1.08 4.79
N THR A 305 -38.05 -1.29 6.10
CA THR A 305 -37.04 -0.70 7.00
C THR A 305 -36.14 -1.81 7.51
N ILE A 306 -34.85 -1.74 7.24
CA ILE A 306 -33.84 -2.72 7.67
C ILE A 306 -33.09 -2.12 8.85
N GLN A 307 -33.11 -2.79 10.00
CA GLN A 307 -32.46 -2.37 11.24
C GLN A 307 -31.43 -3.41 11.68
N GLY A 308 -30.17 -3.00 11.82
CA GLY A 308 -29.09 -3.91 12.16
C GLY A 308 -28.57 -4.68 10.95
N ILE A 309 -28.69 -6.00 10.93
CA ILE A 309 -28.26 -6.83 9.80
C ILE A 309 -29.45 -7.39 9.01
N LEU A 310 -29.35 -7.37 7.67
CA LEU A 310 -30.11 -8.26 6.80
C LEU A 310 -29.14 -9.25 6.15
N PHE A 311 -29.17 -10.51 6.60
CA PHE A 311 -28.38 -11.58 6.01
C PHE A 311 -29.16 -12.24 4.87
N ILE A 312 -28.53 -12.47 3.73
CA ILE A 312 -29.17 -13.06 2.54
C ILE A 312 -28.36 -14.29 2.15
N GLU A 313 -28.98 -15.47 2.28
CA GLU A 313 -28.39 -16.72 1.85
C GLU A 313 -28.53 -16.89 0.34
N SER A 314 -27.50 -17.40 -0.32
CA SER A 314 -27.47 -17.60 -1.76
C SER A 314 -27.93 -19.02 -2.10
N PRO A 315 -28.67 -19.22 -3.21
CA PRO A 315 -29.01 -18.21 -4.19
C PRO A 315 -30.28 -17.43 -3.85
N ASN A 316 -30.30 -16.13 -4.13
CA ASN A 316 -31.51 -15.31 -3.97
C ASN A 316 -31.56 -14.10 -4.91
N VAL A 317 -32.75 -13.86 -5.46
CA VAL A 317 -33.15 -12.60 -6.09
C VAL A 317 -34.07 -11.87 -5.13
N VAL A 318 -33.57 -10.82 -4.48
CA VAL A 318 -34.34 -10.03 -3.53
C VAL A 318 -34.83 -8.76 -4.21
N THR A 319 -36.13 -8.53 -4.25
CA THR A 319 -36.70 -7.33 -4.90
C THR A 319 -37.45 -6.47 -3.90
N PHE A 320 -37.02 -5.22 -3.75
CA PHE A 320 -37.74 -4.17 -3.03
C PHE A 320 -38.47 -3.26 -4.02
N SER A 321 -39.79 -3.43 -4.11
CA SER A 321 -40.63 -2.71 -5.10
C SER A 321 -40.92 -1.26 -4.71
N LYS A 322 -40.68 -0.89 -3.46
CA LYS A 322 -40.94 0.44 -2.88
C LYS A 322 -39.69 0.94 -2.14
N ASN A 323 -39.89 1.88 -1.23
CA ASN A 323 -38.80 2.56 -0.54
C ASN A 323 -38.13 1.61 0.45
N VAL A 324 -36.80 1.69 0.52
CA VAL A 324 -35.95 0.97 1.48
C VAL A 324 -35.24 2.00 2.34
N ALA A 325 -35.41 1.88 3.66
CA ALA A 325 -34.60 2.58 4.65
C ALA A 325 -33.64 1.58 5.29
N LEU A 326 -32.34 1.78 5.10
CA LEU A 326 -31.29 0.96 5.68
C LEU A 326 -30.68 1.68 6.90
N GLU A 327 -30.98 1.17 8.09
CA GLU A 327 -30.39 1.56 9.37
C GLU A 327 -29.45 0.45 9.83
N GLY A 328 -28.43 0.14 9.02
CA GLY A 328 -27.58 -1.02 9.26
C GLY A 328 -26.76 -1.48 8.07
N ILE A 329 -26.65 -2.80 7.89
CA ILE A 329 -25.88 -3.43 6.82
C ILE A 329 -26.67 -4.58 6.18
N ILE A 330 -26.50 -4.74 4.86
CA ILE A 330 -26.96 -5.92 4.13
C ILE A 330 -25.74 -6.78 3.83
N VAL A 331 -25.81 -8.06 4.17
CA VAL A 331 -24.74 -9.04 3.98
C VAL A 331 -25.29 -10.19 3.14
N ALA A 332 -24.65 -10.48 2.01
CA ALA A 332 -25.02 -11.58 1.14
C ALA A 332 -23.81 -12.52 0.96
N ASP A 333 -24.04 -13.83 1.05
CA ASP A 333 -23.01 -14.88 1.01
C ASP A 333 -22.74 -15.44 -0.40
N GLY A 334 -22.94 -14.61 -1.43
CA GLY A 334 -22.76 -15.00 -2.83
C GLY A 334 -21.31 -15.36 -3.19
N ASP A 335 -21.14 -16.08 -4.30
CA ASP A 335 -19.83 -16.43 -4.82
C ASP A 335 -19.17 -15.22 -5.50
N LEU A 336 -18.11 -14.69 -4.89
CA LEU A 336 -17.34 -13.57 -5.41
C LEU A 336 -16.52 -13.92 -6.66
N ALA A 337 -16.18 -15.20 -6.85
CA ALA A 337 -15.43 -15.66 -8.01
C ALA A 337 -16.34 -15.91 -9.22
N ASP A 338 -17.61 -16.21 -8.99
CA ASP A 338 -18.64 -16.39 -10.04
C ASP A 338 -19.95 -15.65 -9.68
N PRO A 339 -19.98 -14.31 -9.82
CA PRO A 339 -21.15 -13.51 -9.50
C PRO A 339 -22.25 -13.73 -10.55
N ASN A 340 -23.07 -14.76 -10.33
CA ASN A 340 -24.23 -15.04 -11.19
C ASN A 340 -25.39 -14.08 -10.90
N THR A 341 -25.41 -12.94 -11.59
CA THR A 341 -26.43 -11.88 -11.43
C THR A 341 -27.87 -12.33 -11.76
N ALA A 342 -28.03 -13.42 -12.51
CA ALA A 342 -29.36 -13.98 -12.77
C ALA A 342 -29.96 -14.69 -11.54
N ALA A 343 -29.10 -15.27 -10.70
CA ALA A 343 -29.49 -16.03 -9.50
C ALA A 343 -29.25 -15.26 -8.18
N ASN A 344 -28.31 -14.31 -8.18
CA ASN A 344 -27.87 -13.55 -7.01
C ASN A 344 -27.90 -12.06 -7.33
N ARG A 345 -28.96 -11.37 -6.91
CA ARG A 345 -29.04 -9.91 -7.01
C ARG A 345 -30.02 -9.32 -6.02
N ILE A 346 -29.81 -8.04 -5.73
CA ILE A 346 -30.71 -7.24 -4.92
C ILE A 346 -31.21 -6.11 -5.81
N ASP A 347 -32.50 -6.10 -6.10
CA ASP A 347 -33.17 -5.10 -6.92
C ASP A 347 -33.89 -4.12 -5.99
N ILE A 348 -33.47 -2.85 -5.99
CA ILE A 348 -34.16 -1.77 -5.26
C ILE A 348 -34.78 -0.84 -6.29
N LEU A 349 -36.11 -0.92 -6.44
CA LEU A 349 -36.85 -0.20 -7.48
C LEU A 349 -37.40 1.14 -6.99
N GLY A 350 -37.61 1.29 -5.69
CA GLY A 350 -38.02 2.55 -5.06
C GLY A 350 -36.84 3.39 -4.57
N ASN A 351 -37.13 4.33 -3.67
CA ASN A 351 -36.08 5.16 -3.07
C ASN A 351 -35.25 4.33 -2.08
N PHE A 352 -33.93 4.46 -2.13
CA PHE A 352 -33.03 3.91 -1.12
C PHE A 352 -32.47 5.03 -0.25
N ALA A 353 -32.49 4.85 1.07
CA ALA A 353 -31.88 5.75 2.02
C ALA A 353 -31.06 4.96 3.04
N SER A 354 -29.82 5.35 3.29
CA SER A 354 -28.96 4.77 4.32
C SER A 354 -28.82 5.74 5.50
N GLN A 355 -28.88 5.22 6.72
CA GLN A 355 -28.76 5.97 7.97
C GLN A 355 -27.87 5.21 8.97
N GLY A 356 -27.53 5.87 10.08
CA GLY A 356 -26.81 5.24 11.18
C GLY A 356 -27.60 4.08 11.80
N TYR A 357 -26.89 3.20 12.51
CA TYR A 357 -27.54 2.14 13.28
C TYR A 357 -28.52 2.73 14.31
N PRO A 358 -29.67 2.08 14.54
CA PRO A 358 -30.59 2.50 15.57
C PRO A 358 -29.98 2.28 16.96
N VAL A 359 -30.51 2.98 17.95
CA VAL A 359 -30.12 2.78 19.34
C VAL A 359 -30.71 1.46 19.85
N GLY A 360 -29.88 0.59 20.44
CA GLY A 360 -30.33 -0.71 20.96
C GLY A 360 -29.17 -1.63 21.29
N ALA A 361 -29.30 -2.41 22.37
CA ALA A 361 -28.26 -3.35 22.81
C ALA A 361 -28.02 -4.47 21.77
N GLU A 362 -29.05 -4.79 21.00
CA GLU A 362 -29.05 -5.73 19.88
C GLU A 362 -28.25 -5.22 18.67
N PHE A 363 -27.99 -3.91 18.56
CA PHE A 363 -27.21 -3.30 17.49
C PHE A 363 -25.79 -2.93 17.95
N ASP A 364 -25.59 -2.72 19.25
CA ASP A 364 -24.31 -2.31 19.86
C ASP A 364 -23.12 -3.17 19.44
N ALA A 365 -23.30 -4.50 19.38
CA ALA A 365 -22.22 -5.42 19.05
C ALA A 365 -21.75 -5.29 17.59
N ILE A 366 -22.67 -4.97 16.68
CA ILE A 366 -22.38 -4.73 15.26
C ILE A 366 -21.83 -3.31 15.10
N ALA A 367 -22.46 -2.31 15.72
CA ALA A 367 -22.07 -0.92 15.63
C ALA A 367 -20.64 -0.65 16.14
N ARG A 368 -20.23 -1.27 17.26
CA ARG A 368 -18.88 -1.10 17.83
C ARG A 368 -17.78 -1.77 17.00
N ARG A 369 -18.11 -2.80 16.21
CA ARG A 369 -17.15 -3.46 15.32
C ARG A 369 -16.87 -2.68 14.03
N ARG A 370 -17.59 -1.59 13.77
CA ARG A 370 -17.24 -0.61 12.72
C ARG A 370 -16.09 0.33 13.14
N VAL A 371 -15.83 0.48 14.44
CA VAL A 371 -14.85 1.45 14.98
C VAL A 371 -13.46 0.83 15.19
N LEU A 372 -13.31 -0.47 14.93
CA LEU A 372 -12.03 -1.16 15.06
C LEU A 372 -11.82 -2.05 13.82
N PRO A 373 -11.01 -1.62 12.84
CA PRO A 373 -10.47 -2.53 11.82
C PRO A 373 -9.65 -3.66 12.45
#